data_AF-A0A0F2JJ19-F1
#
_entry.id   AF-A0A0F2JJ19-F1
#
_cell.length_a   1.000
_cell.length_b   1.000
_cell.length_c   1.000
_cell.angle_alpha   90.00
_cell.angle_beta   90.00
_cell.angle_gamma   90.00
#
_symmetry.space_group_name_H-M   'P 1'
#
loop_
_entity.id
_entity.type
_entity.pdbx_description
1 polymer ?
#
loop_
_entity_poly.entity_id
_entity_poly.type
_entity_poly.pdbx_seq_one_letter_code
_entity_poly.pdbx_strand_id
1 'polypeptide(L)'
;MGDITKLMVGMLILQLIFLFIGTAIAAISKHPKTAASMATGILLLTFMLSIAIDLNSRIDMLKYLTPFKYFDAKNMYTRGFEPVYVILSVVIIAGLFKVTYVFYKSRDLNV
;
A
#
# COMPACT_ATOMS: atom_id res chain seq x y z
N MET A 1 -23.53 -10.65 8.16
CA MET A 1 -23.28 -9.73 7.03
C MET A 1 -22.21 -8.67 7.32
N GLY A 2 -21.92 -8.29 8.58
CA GLY A 2 -20.95 -7.23 8.88
C GLY A 2 -19.46 -7.55 8.62
N ASP A 3 -19.01 -8.79 8.80
CA ASP A 3 -17.56 -9.07 8.77
C ASP A 3 -16.98 -9.19 7.36
N ILE A 4 -17.75 -9.72 6.41
CA ILE A 4 -17.36 -9.74 4.99
C ILE A 4 -17.21 -8.30 4.48
N THR A 5 -18.15 -7.41 4.83
CA THR A 5 -18.07 -6.00 4.43
C THR A 5 -16.83 -5.32 4.99
N LYS A 6 -16.44 -5.59 6.25
CA LYS A 6 -15.19 -5.05 6.83
C LYS A 6 -13.97 -5.53 6.05
N LEU A 7 -13.89 -6.83 5.72
CA LEU A 7 -12.79 -7.38 4.91
C LEU A 7 -12.74 -6.74 3.52
N MET A 8 -13.90 -6.57 2.86
CA MET A 8 -13.97 -5.90 1.56
C MET A 8 -13.47 -4.46 1.61
N VAL A 9 -13.84 -3.70 2.65
CA VAL A 9 -13.37 -2.32 2.86
C VAL A 9 -11.86 -2.30 3.13
N GLY A 10 -11.35 -3.22 3.96
CA GLY A 10 -9.91 -3.33 4.20
C GLY A 10 -9.12 -3.65 2.92
N MET A 11 -9.62 -4.59 2.11
CA MET A 11 -9.03 -4.92 0.81
C MET A 11 -9.09 -3.74 -0.17
N LEU A 12 -10.17 -2.95 -0.16
CA LEU A 12 -10.26 -1.74 -0.99
C LEU A 12 -9.19 -0.72 -0.60
N ILE A 13 -8.96 -0.49 0.69
CA ILE A 13 -7.91 0.43 1.16
C ILE A 13 -6.53 -0.10 0.74
N LEU A 14 -6.30 -1.41 0.86
CA LEU A 14 -5.06 -2.04 0.40
C LEU A 14 -4.83 -1.81 -1.10
N GLN A 15 -5.86 -1.99 -1.93
CA GLN A 15 -5.81 -1.73 -3.36
C GLN A 15 -5.52 -0.26 -3.67
N LEU A 16 -6.13 0.68 -2.92
CA LEU A 16 -5.85 2.11 -3.06
C LEU A 16 -4.39 2.44 -2.76
N ILE A 17 -3.79 1.83 -1.73
CA ILE A 17 -2.36 2.02 -1.44
C ILE A 17 -1.52 1.60 -2.64
N PHE A 18 -1.74 0.40 -3.20
CA PHE A 18 -0.98 -0.08 -4.36
C PHE A 18 -1.23 0.76 -5.61
N LEU A 19 -2.45 1.26 -5.81
CA LEU A 19 -2.78 2.21 -6.88
C LEU A 19 -1.96 3.50 -6.75
N PHE A 20 -1.89 4.08 -5.55
CA PHE A 20 -1.11 5.28 -5.31
C PHE A 20 0.40 5.05 -5.41
N ILE A 21 0.90 3.87 -5.05
CA ILE A 21 2.29 3.47 -5.29
C ILE A 21 2.56 3.42 -6.81
N GLY A 22 1.70 2.72 -7.56
CA GLY A 22 1.86 2.57 -9.01
C GLY A 22 1.79 3.91 -9.73
N THR A 23 0.86 4.78 -9.35
CA THR A 23 0.73 6.14 -9.93
C THR A 23 1.89 7.05 -9.55
N ALA A 24 2.41 6.98 -8.32
CA ALA A 24 3.60 7.72 -7.93
C ALA A 24 4.83 7.30 -8.75
N ILE A 25 5.03 5.99 -8.92
CA ILE A 25 6.12 5.45 -9.75
C ILE A 25 5.93 5.88 -11.21
N ALA A 26 4.71 5.84 -11.74
CA ALA A 26 4.42 6.28 -13.10
C ALA A 26 4.65 7.79 -13.29
N ALA A 27 4.33 8.61 -12.29
CA ALA A 27 4.58 10.05 -12.31
C ALA A 27 6.08 10.36 -12.36
N ILE A 28 6.89 9.65 -11.57
CA ILE A 28 8.34 9.81 -11.52
C ILE A 28 9.02 9.19 -12.76
N SER A 29 8.49 8.09 -13.30
CA SER A 29 9.10 7.39 -14.43
C SER A 29 8.93 8.18 -15.73
N LYS A 30 10.06 8.41 -16.42
CA LYS A 30 10.09 8.96 -17.78
C LYS A 30 9.55 7.96 -18.82
N HIS A 31 9.53 6.67 -18.50
CA HIS A 31 9.07 5.61 -19.40
C HIS A 31 7.91 4.82 -18.76
N PRO A 32 6.64 5.09 -19.15
CA PRO A 32 5.47 4.46 -18.53
C PRO A 32 5.44 2.93 -18.68
N LYS A 33 6.11 2.37 -19.70
CA LYS A 33 6.23 0.92 -19.91
C LYS A 33 6.96 0.18 -18.77
N THR A 34 7.94 0.81 -18.11
CA THR A 34 8.67 0.19 -17.00
C THR A 34 8.03 0.43 -15.65
N ALA A 35 7.19 1.48 -15.52
CA ALA A 35 6.54 1.85 -14.26
C ALA A 35 5.64 0.73 -13.72
N ALA A 36 4.85 0.09 -14.60
CA ALA A 36 4.00 -1.02 -14.22
C ALA A 36 4.81 -2.22 -13.68
N SER A 37 5.92 -2.56 -14.34
CA SER A 37 6.81 -3.66 -13.90
C SER A 37 7.43 -3.35 -12.53
N MET A 38 7.87 -2.11 -12.30
CA MET A 38 8.41 -1.69 -11.01
C MET A 38 7.36 -1.74 -9.90
N ALA A 39 6.13 -1.27 -10.16
CA ALA A 39 5.03 -1.33 -9.21
C ALA A 39 4.70 -2.79 -8.81
N THR A 40 4.63 -3.69 -9.80
CA THR A 40 4.44 -5.13 -9.57
C THR A 40 5.59 -5.72 -8.76
N GLY A 41 6.83 -5.31 -9.02
CA GLY A 41 8.00 -5.72 -8.23
C GLY A 41 7.86 -5.33 -6.76
N ILE A 42 7.46 -4.09 -6.46
CA ILE A 42 7.22 -3.64 -5.08
C ILE A 42 6.07 -4.42 -4.43
N LEU A 43 4.99 -4.70 -5.17
CA LEU A 43 3.90 -5.52 -4.68
C LEU A 43 4.40 -6.92 -4.29
N LEU A 44 5.16 -7.58 -5.16
CA LEU A 44 5.72 -8.90 -4.88
C LEU A 44 6.68 -8.89 -3.69
N LEU A 45 7.56 -7.89 -3.59
CA LEU A 45 8.48 -7.76 -2.46
C LEU A 45 7.74 -7.56 -1.14
N THR A 46 6.74 -6.68 -1.11
CA THR A 46 5.93 -6.43 0.10
C THR A 46 5.07 -7.64 0.49
N PHE A 47 4.64 -8.43 -0.49
CA PHE A 47 3.95 -9.70 -0.26
C PHE A 47 4.90 -10.75 0.34
N MET A 48 6.08 -10.94 -0.24
CA MET A 48 7.10 -11.85 0.30
C MET A 48 7.51 -11.45 1.72
N LEU A 49 7.67 -10.14 1.97
CA LEU A 49 7.95 -9.62 3.31
C LEU A 49 6.82 -9.94 4.30
N SER A 50 5.55 -9.82 3.87
CA SER A 50 4.39 -10.18 4.69
C SER A 50 4.44 -11.65 5.12
N ILE A 51 4.78 -12.55 4.20
CA ILE A 51 4.94 -13.98 4.50
C ILE A 51 6.12 -14.18 5.46
N ALA A 52 7.26 -13.56 5.22
CA ALA A 52 8.43 -13.69 6.09
C ALA A 52 8.13 -13.26 7.54
N ILE A 53 7.34 -12.19 7.72
CA ILE A 53 6.89 -11.73 9.05
C ILE A 53 6.02 -12.79 9.73
N ASP A 54 5.09 -13.42 9.00
CA ASP A 54 4.27 -14.51 9.57
C ASP A 54 5.08 -15.71 10.03
N LEU A 55 6.21 -16.00 9.37
CA LEU A 55 7.08 -17.11 9.77
C LEU A 55 7.97 -16.76 10.96
N ASN A 56 8.30 -15.49 11.19
CA ASN A 56 9.25 -15.10 12.22
C ASN A 56 8.75 -13.92 13.05
N SER A 57 8.22 -14.22 14.23
CA SER A 57 7.71 -13.21 15.16
C SER A 57 8.79 -12.23 15.67
N ARG A 58 10.10 -12.51 15.50
CA ARG A 58 11.16 -11.53 15.83
C ARG A 58 11.14 -10.30 14.94
N ILE A 59 10.59 -10.41 13.72
CA ILE A 59 10.47 -9.30 12.78
C ILE A 59 9.04 -8.74 12.72
N ASP A 60 8.20 -9.01 13.72
CA ASP A 60 6.83 -8.48 13.82
C ASP A 60 6.78 -6.95 13.75
N MET A 61 7.85 -6.25 14.13
CA MET A 61 7.92 -4.79 13.98
C MET A 61 7.83 -4.33 12.52
N LEU A 62 8.25 -5.17 11.55
CA LEU A 62 8.17 -4.86 10.12
C LEU A 62 6.75 -4.96 9.56
N LYS A 63 5.77 -5.41 10.35
CA LYS A 63 4.35 -5.43 9.93
C LYS A 63 3.83 -4.04 9.55
N TYR A 64 4.41 -2.97 10.11
CA TYR A 64 4.08 -1.58 9.77
C TYR A 64 4.72 -1.09 8.47
N LEU A 65 5.54 -1.91 7.79
CA LEU A 65 6.16 -1.55 6.53
C LEU A 65 5.42 -2.14 5.33
N THR A 66 4.67 -3.22 5.55
CA THR A 66 3.94 -3.91 4.48
C THR A 66 2.43 -3.64 4.59
N PRO A 67 1.81 -3.01 3.57
CA PRO A 67 0.37 -2.76 3.56
C PRO A 67 -0.46 -4.03 3.74
N PHE A 68 0.08 -5.19 3.31
CA PHE A 68 -0.58 -6.49 3.42
C PHE A 68 -0.94 -6.89 4.86
N LYS A 69 -0.20 -6.39 5.86
CA LYS A 69 -0.46 -6.72 7.27
C LYS A 69 -1.51 -5.85 7.94
N TYR A 70 -1.86 -4.71 7.33
CA TYR A 70 -2.76 -3.71 7.94
C TYR A 70 -4.20 -4.19 8.00
N PHE A 71 -4.62 -4.97 6.99
CA PHE A 71 -5.98 -5.50 6.85
C PHE A 71 -5.99 -7.03 6.73
N ASP A 72 -5.02 -7.70 7.39
CA ASP A 72 -4.96 -9.16 7.44
C ASP A 72 -6.25 -9.73 8.04
N ALA A 73 -6.83 -10.73 7.37
CA ALA A 73 -8.08 -11.35 7.78
C ALA A 73 -8.03 -11.91 9.20
N LYS A 74 -6.86 -12.44 9.64
CA LYS A 74 -6.67 -12.92 11.02
C LYS A 74 -6.89 -11.80 12.05
N ASN A 75 -6.34 -10.62 11.79
CA ASN A 75 -6.43 -9.48 12.70
C ASN A 75 -7.80 -8.81 12.62
N MET A 76 -8.39 -8.71 11.43
CA MET A 76 -9.73 -8.14 11.24
C MET A 76 -10.82 -8.98 11.90
N TYR A 77 -10.72 -10.31 11.88
CA TYR A 77 -11.71 -11.18 12.50
C TYR A 77 -11.65 -11.14 14.03
N THR A 78 -10.46 -10.98 14.60
CA THR A 78 -10.24 -11.00 16.06
C THR A 78 -10.36 -9.62 16.72
N ARG A 79 -9.93 -8.55 16.04
CA ARG A 79 -9.87 -7.18 16.59
C ARG A 79 -10.62 -6.13 15.80
N GLY A 80 -11.10 -6.45 14.59
CA GLY A 80 -11.73 -5.47 13.70
C GLY A 80 -10.72 -4.51 13.06
N PHE A 81 -11.19 -3.29 12.73
CA PHE A 81 -10.30 -2.25 12.21
C PHE A 81 -9.48 -1.64 13.34
N GLU A 82 -8.18 -1.92 13.39
CA GLU A 82 -7.30 -1.22 14.30
C GLU A 82 -7.06 0.23 13.79
N PRO A 83 -7.33 1.27 14.61
CA PRO A 83 -7.19 2.67 14.19
C PRO A 83 -5.78 3.01 13.71
N VAL A 84 -4.76 2.36 14.27
CA VAL A 84 -3.35 2.54 13.90
C VAL A 84 -3.13 2.22 12.42
N TYR A 85 -3.63 1.09 11.94
CA TYR A 85 -3.47 0.69 10.53
C TYR A 85 -4.26 1.60 9.58
N VAL A 86 -5.45 2.04 9.98
CA VAL A 86 -6.24 2.98 9.17
C VAL A 86 -5.54 4.33 9.04
N ILE A 87 -5.03 4.89 10.14
CA ILE A 87 -4.27 6.15 10.12
C ILE A 87 -3.02 5.99 9.25
N LEU A 88 -2.30 4.87 9.40
CA LEU A 88 -1.10 4.58 8.62
C LEU A 88 -1.42 4.49 7.11
N SER A 89 -2.52 3.84 6.72
CA SER A 89 -3.00 3.83 5.34
C SER A 89 -3.30 5.23 4.81
N VAL A 90 -3.99 6.06 5.58
CA VAL A 90 -4.33 7.43 5.17
C VAL A 90 -3.07 8.27 4.99
N VAL A 91 -2.10 8.16 5.91
CA VAL A 91 -0.81 8.86 5.82
C VAL A 91 -0.03 8.43 4.58
N ILE A 92 0.03 7.12 4.30
CA ILE A 92 0.72 6.59 3.11
C ILE A 92 0.04 7.10 1.83
N ILE A 93 -1.28 7.00 1.75
CA ILE A 93 -2.06 7.47 0.60
C ILE A 93 -1.84 8.97 0.39
N ALA A 94 -1.95 9.78 1.44
CA ALA A 94 -1.76 11.24 1.34
C ALA A 94 -0.32 11.60 0.93
N GLY A 95 0.68 10.88 1.44
CA GLY A 95 2.09 11.04 1.07
C GLY A 95 2.33 10.70 -0.40
N LEU A 96 1.87 9.54 -0.85
CA LEU A 96 1.98 9.11 -2.24
C LEU A 96 1.21 10.05 -3.18
N PHE A 97 0.02 10.50 -2.77
CA PHE A 97 -0.76 11.48 -3.54
C PHE A 97 0.00 12.79 -3.72
N LYS A 98 0.62 13.33 -2.66
CA LYS A 98 1.47 14.53 -2.75
C LYS A 98 2.65 14.31 -3.69
N VAL A 99 3.33 13.17 -3.59
CA VAL A 99 4.44 12.80 -4.49
C VAL A 99 3.93 12.79 -5.93
N THR A 100 2.87 12.05 -6.21
CA THR A 100 2.26 11.99 -7.55
C THR A 100 1.95 13.40 -8.06
N TYR A 101 1.26 14.24 -7.27
CA TYR A 101 0.86 15.59 -7.66
C TYR A 101 2.06 16.51 -7.98
N VAL A 102 3.09 16.52 -7.12
CA VAL A 102 4.29 17.36 -7.31
C VAL A 102 5.06 16.93 -8.56
N PHE A 103 5.30 15.63 -8.74
CA PHE A 103 6.03 15.11 -9.89
C PHE A 103 5.24 15.25 -11.20
N TYR A 104 3.91 15.14 -11.16
CA TYR A 104 3.07 15.41 -12.34
C TYR A 104 3.16 16.88 -12.74
N LYS A 105 2.98 17.81 -11.79
CA LYS A 105 3.06 19.25 -12.03
C LYS A 105 4.43 19.68 -12.57
N SER A 106 5.51 19.08 -12.06
CA SER A 106 6.87 19.38 -12.51
C SER A 106 7.18 18.88 -13.92
N ARG A 107 6.43 17.89 -14.44
CA ARG A 107 6.53 17.43 -15.84
C ARG A 107 5.73 18.31 -16.79
N ASP A 108 4.59 18.81 -16.34
CA ASP A 108 3.70 19.69 -17.12
C ASP A 108 4.29 21.09 -17.36
N LEU A 109 5.23 21.51 -16.50
CA LEU A 109 6.01 22.75 -16.66
C LEU A 109 7.21 22.63 -17.61
N ASN A 110 7.47 21.45 -18.19
CA ASN A 110 8.56 21.22 -19.14
C ASN A 110 8.04 20.93 -20.56
N VAL A 111 6.87 21.49 -20.89
CA VAL A 111 6.33 21.60 -22.26
C VAL A 111 6.41 23.06 -22.69
#